data_AF-A0A2E2TLS5-F1
#
_entry.id   AF-A0A2E2TLS5-F1
#
_cell.length_a   1.000
_cell.length_b   1.000
_cell.length_c   1.000
_cell.angle_alpha   90.00
_cell.angle_beta   90.00
_cell.angle_gamma   90.00
#
_symmetry.space_group_name_H-M   'P 1'
#
loop_
_entity.id
_entity.type
_entity.pdbx_description
1 polymer ?
#
loop_
_entity_poly.entity_id
_entity_poly.type
_entity_poly.pdbx_seq_one_letter_code
_entity_poly.pdbx_strand_id
1 'polypeptide(L)'
;MLIASYDQWREAKKKVLEEENPEIDCEECGGLGEIYERCHCCGGEKEEECDLCDGRGTIRYLDSSKPRPGNDLVGQRVYFQEVIADLKTWCTYTKQDFLQVAGGFVSEFRKQHGIRGRHGITRYKGRA
;
A
#
# COMPACT_ATOMS: atom_id res chain seq x y z
N MET A 1 6.36 14.06 19.67
CA MET A 1 5.53 12.94 19.19
C MET A 1 6.45 11.77 18.88
N LEU A 2 6.19 10.59 19.45
CA LEU A 2 6.93 9.38 19.12
C LEU A 2 6.20 8.70 17.96
N ILE A 3 6.89 8.54 16.83
CA ILE A 3 6.39 7.75 15.70
C ILE A 3 6.80 6.30 15.98
N ALA A 4 5.82 5.40 16.04
CA ALA A 4 6.10 3.96 16.20
C ALA A 4 6.94 3.47 15.03
N SER A 5 7.88 2.55 15.28
CA SER A 5 8.62 1.89 14.19
C SER A 5 7.68 1.07 13.30
N TYR A 6 8.11 0.75 12.08
CA TYR A 6 7.32 -0.08 11.16
C TYR A 6 6.92 -1.41 11.79
N ASP A 7 7.84 -2.11 12.47
CA ASP A 7 7.57 -3.42 13.06
C ASP A 7 6.52 -3.33 14.19
N GLN A 8 6.64 -2.32 15.06
CA GLN A 8 5.66 -2.08 16.12
C GLN A 8 4.27 -1.76 15.56
N TRP A 9 4.21 -0.90 14.55
CA TRP A 9 2.96 -0.58 13.87
C TRP A 9 2.37 -1.82 13.19
N ARG A 10 3.20 -2.62 12.52
CA ARG A 10 2.80 -3.81 11.77
C ARG A 10 2.16 -4.86 12.68
N GLU A 11 2.79 -5.15 13.82
CA GLU A 11 2.26 -6.11 14.78
C GLU A 11 0.94 -5.63 15.39
N ALA A 12 0.86 -4.35 15.76
CA ALA A 12 -0.38 -3.77 16.29
C ALA A 12 -1.51 -3.80 15.25
N LYS A 13 -1.21 -3.38 14.02
CA LYS A 13 -2.17 -3.36 12.91
C LYS A 13 -2.66 -4.76 12.57
N LYS A 14 -1.77 -5.75 12.55
CA LYS A 14 -2.12 -7.15 12.31
C LYS A 14 -3.12 -7.68 13.35
N LYS A 15 -2.90 -7.40 14.64
CA LYS A 15 -3.83 -7.81 15.69
C LYS A 15 -5.22 -7.20 15.50
N VAL A 16 -5.28 -5.91 15.17
CA VAL A 16 -6.57 -5.23 14.89
C VAL A 16 -7.27 -5.88 13.69
N LEU A 17 -6.55 -6.15 12.60
CA LEU A 17 -7.13 -6.80 11.41
C LEU A 17 -7.61 -8.23 11.70
N GLU A 18 -6.89 -8.97 12.55
CA GLU A 18 -7.29 -10.32 12.98
C GLU A 18 -8.53 -10.29 13.88
N GLU A 19 -8.64 -9.30 14.77
CA GLU A 19 -9.78 -9.13 15.68
C GLU A 19 -11.03 -8.65 14.95
N GLU A 20 -10.91 -7.64 14.09
CA GLU A 20 -12.05 -7.06 13.37
C GLU A 20 -12.49 -7.91 12.17
N ASN A 21 -11.57 -8.72 11.62
CA ASN A 21 -11.76 -9.53 10.42
C ASN A 21 -12.57 -8.81 9.32
N PRO A 22 -12.09 -7.65 8.85
CA PRO A 22 -12.84 -6.81 7.91
C PRO A 22 -13.01 -7.50 6.55
N GLU A 23 -13.99 -7.03 5.78
CA GLU A 23 -14.07 -7.36 4.36
C GLU A 23 -12.99 -6.61 3.60
N ILE A 24 -12.37 -7.32 2.67
CA ILE A 24 -11.19 -6.89 1.95
C ILE A 24 -11.32 -7.30 0.49
N ASP A 25 -10.65 -6.59 -0.41
CA ASP A 25 -10.61 -6.99 -1.83
C ASP A 25 -10.08 -8.42 -1.97
N CYS A 26 -10.78 -9.21 -2.79
CA CYS A 26 -10.39 -10.56 -3.14
C CYS A 26 -9.01 -10.55 -3.81
N GLU A 27 -8.13 -11.42 -3.33
CA GLU A 27 -6.74 -11.52 -3.78
C GLU A 27 -6.58 -12.04 -5.21
N GLU A 28 -7.62 -12.67 -5.76
CA GLU A 28 -7.60 -13.28 -7.09
C GLU A 28 -8.13 -12.35 -8.18
N CYS A 29 -9.32 -11.77 -7.98
CA CYS A 29 -9.92 -10.82 -8.92
C CYS A 29 -9.61 -9.35 -8.61
N GLY A 30 -8.81 -9.07 -7.58
CA GLY A 30 -8.39 -7.72 -7.22
C GLY A 30 -9.54 -6.78 -6.85
N GLY A 31 -10.63 -7.31 -6.30
CA GLY A 31 -11.81 -6.50 -5.94
C GLY A 31 -12.94 -6.53 -6.97
N LEU A 32 -12.73 -7.09 -8.16
CA LEU A 32 -13.69 -6.98 -9.27
C LEU A 32 -14.87 -7.94 -9.19
N GLY A 33 -14.68 -9.09 -8.55
CA GLY A 33 -15.68 -10.18 -8.52
C GLY A 33 -15.63 -11.10 -9.75
N GLU A 34 -14.90 -10.71 -10.78
CA GLU A 34 -14.77 -11.45 -12.04
C GLU A 34 -13.31 -11.57 -12.47
N ILE A 35 -13.00 -12.64 -13.20
CA ILE A 35 -11.71 -12.88 -13.83
C ILE A 35 -11.89 -12.68 -15.33
N TYR A 36 -11.15 -11.73 -15.88
CA TYR A 36 -11.18 -11.41 -17.30
C TYR A 36 -9.92 -11.89 -17.99
N GLU A 37 -10.10 -12.78 -18.96
CA GLU A 37 -9.02 -13.31 -19.80
C GLU A 37 -9.27 -12.97 -21.26
N ARG A 38 -8.24 -12.41 -21.91
CA ARG A 38 -8.27 -12.16 -23.34
C ARG A 38 -7.33 -13.11 -24.06
N CYS A 39 -7.87 -13.93 -24.95
CA CYS A 39 -7.06 -14.80 -25.79
C CYS A 39 -6.24 -13.97 -26.78
N HIS A 40 -4.92 -14.01 -26.63
CA HIS A 40 -4.00 -13.28 -27.52
C HIS A 40 -4.05 -13.74 -28.98
N CYS A 41 -4.53 -14.96 -29.26
CA CYS A 41 -4.51 -15.56 -30.60
C CYS A 41 -5.73 -15.17 -31.46
N CYS A 42 -6.93 -15.13 -30.86
CA CYS A 42 -8.17 -14.85 -31.59
C CYS A 42 -8.88 -13.57 -31.13
N GLY A 43 -8.37 -12.91 -30.09
CA GLY A 43 -8.99 -11.73 -29.49
C GLY A 43 -10.28 -12.02 -28.74
N GLY A 44 -10.66 -13.30 -28.61
CA GLY A 44 -11.81 -13.73 -27.83
C GLY A 44 -11.64 -13.37 -26.35
N GLU A 45 -12.72 -12.92 -25.75
CA GLU A 45 -12.79 -12.45 -24.37
C GLU A 45 -13.58 -13.48 -23.57
N LYS A 46 -13.03 -13.89 -22.43
CA LYS A 46 -13.70 -14.76 -21.47
C LYS A 46 -13.80 -14.00 -20.16
N GLU A 47 -15.00 -13.93 -19.65
CA GLU A 47 -15.32 -13.36 -18.35
C GLU A 47 -15.96 -14.47 -17.54
N GLU A 48 -15.40 -14.73 -16.37
CA GLU A 48 -15.94 -15.72 -15.43
C GLU A 48 -16.02 -15.15 -14.03
N GLU A 49 -17.03 -15.59 -13.29
CA GLU A 49 -17.21 -15.23 -11.90
C GLU A 49 -16.02 -15.75 -11.08
N CYS A 50 -15.49 -14.93 -10.19
CA CYS A 50 -14.35 -15.31 -9.37
C CYS A 50 -14.81 -16.30 -8.28
N ASP A 51 -14.39 -17.55 -8.43
CA ASP A 51 -14.71 -18.66 -7.53
C ASP A 51 -14.31 -18.37 -6.06
N LEU A 52 -13.20 -17.66 -5.83
CA LEU A 52 -12.71 -17.41 -4.47
C LEU A 52 -13.62 -16.47 -3.67
N CYS A 53 -14.28 -15.53 -4.34
CA CYS A 53 -15.18 -14.58 -3.68
C CYS A 53 -16.67 -14.78 -4.02
N ASP A 54 -17.00 -15.81 -4.81
CA ASP A 54 -18.35 -16.06 -5.34
C ASP A 54 -18.94 -14.79 -5.97
N GLY A 55 -18.19 -14.14 -6.88
CA GLY A 55 -18.65 -12.93 -7.56
C GLY A 55 -18.70 -11.65 -6.73
N ARG A 56 -18.48 -11.70 -5.41
CA ARG A 56 -18.62 -10.53 -4.52
C ARG A 56 -17.51 -9.49 -4.67
N GLY A 57 -16.36 -9.89 -5.19
CA GLY A 57 -15.16 -9.06 -5.25
C GLY A 57 -14.44 -8.90 -3.90
N THR A 58 -15.06 -9.26 -2.78
CA THR A 58 -14.46 -9.18 -1.45
C THR A 58 -14.47 -10.53 -0.72
N ILE A 59 -13.50 -10.70 0.18
CA ILE A 59 -13.39 -11.83 1.12
C ILE A 59 -13.14 -11.31 2.53
N ARG A 60 -13.13 -12.16 3.55
CA ARG A 60 -12.74 -11.77 4.90
C ARG A 60 -11.22 -11.79 5.07
N TYR A 61 -10.69 -10.91 5.90
CA TYR A 61 -9.26 -10.80 6.14
C TYR A 61 -8.59 -12.12 6.53
N LEU A 62 -9.22 -12.90 7.39
CA LEU A 62 -8.71 -14.21 7.83
C LEU A 62 -8.82 -15.30 6.77
N ASP A 63 -9.65 -15.11 5.74
CA ASP A 63 -9.83 -16.06 4.64
C ASP A 63 -8.82 -15.83 3.49
N SER A 64 -8.07 -14.73 3.54
CA SER A 64 -7.01 -14.41 2.58
C SER A 64 -5.80 -15.31 2.80
N SER A 65 -5.48 -16.11 1.78
CA SER A 65 -4.38 -17.09 1.85
C SER A 65 -3.05 -16.53 1.35
N LYS A 66 -3.08 -15.42 0.59
CA LYS A 66 -1.91 -14.87 -0.10
C LYS A 66 -1.59 -13.44 0.35
N PRO A 67 -0.29 -13.10 0.49
CA PRO A 67 0.12 -11.70 0.54
C PRO A 67 -0.24 -11.03 -0.79
N ARG A 68 -0.99 -9.92 -0.70
CA ARG A 68 -1.64 -9.31 -1.87
C ARG A 68 -0.66 -8.52 -2.74
N PRO A 69 -0.75 -8.60 -4.08
CA PRO A 69 -0.09 -7.65 -4.96
C PRO A 69 -0.77 -6.28 -4.83
N GLY A 70 -0.02 -5.25 -4.43
CA GLY A 70 -0.49 -3.85 -4.48
C GLY A 70 -1.38 -3.34 -3.33
N ASN A 71 -1.96 -4.24 -2.52
CA ASN A 71 -2.82 -3.94 -1.36
C ASN A 71 -2.39 -4.71 -0.09
N ASP A 72 -1.10 -4.66 0.24
CA ASP A 72 -0.63 -5.11 1.56
C ASP A 72 -1.12 -4.14 2.64
N LEU A 73 -2.18 -4.53 3.37
CA LEU A 73 -2.77 -3.76 4.47
C LEU A 73 -1.79 -3.46 5.60
N VAL A 74 -0.69 -4.22 5.67
CA VAL A 74 0.40 -4.04 6.64
C VAL A 74 1.73 -3.68 5.94
N GLY A 75 1.65 -3.16 4.72
CA GLY A 75 2.80 -2.78 3.91
C GLY A 75 3.41 -1.44 4.29
N GLN A 76 4.69 -1.24 3.95
CA GLN A 76 5.44 0.00 4.19
C GLN A 76 4.76 1.26 3.61
N ARG A 77 4.07 1.13 2.47
CA ARG A 77 3.31 2.23 1.88
C ARG A 77 2.15 2.67 2.77
N VAL A 78 1.39 1.71 3.31
CA VAL A 78 0.25 1.97 4.20
C VAL A 78 0.74 2.57 5.50
N TYR A 79 1.79 2.00 6.09
CA TYR A 79 2.46 2.57 7.27
C TYR A 79 2.83 4.04 7.07
N PHE A 80 3.50 4.38 5.96
CA PHE A 80 3.85 5.76 5.66
C PHE A 80 2.62 6.67 5.56
N GLN A 81 1.58 6.22 4.87
CA GLN A 81 0.34 7.00 4.71
C GLN A 81 -0.36 7.26 6.05
N GLU A 82 -0.46 6.24 6.91
CA GLU A 82 -1.07 6.37 8.24
C GLU A 82 -0.26 7.30 9.14
N VAL A 83 1.07 7.14 9.20
CA VAL A 83 1.93 8.04 9.99
C VAL A 83 1.80 9.50 9.51
N ILE A 84 1.74 9.74 8.20
CA ILE A 84 1.52 11.10 7.67
C ILE A 84 0.14 11.64 8.06
N ALA A 85 -0.90 10.81 8.03
CA ALA A 85 -2.24 11.22 8.47
C ALA A 85 -2.26 11.60 9.96
N ASP A 86 -1.63 10.79 10.81
CA ASP A 86 -1.52 11.06 12.25
C ASP A 86 -0.74 12.35 12.52
N LEU A 87 0.37 12.55 11.82
CA LEU A 87 1.16 13.79 11.90
C LEU A 87 0.34 15.02 11.51
N LYS A 88 -0.47 14.94 10.45
CA LYS A 88 -1.36 16.04 10.04
C LYS A 88 -2.39 16.34 11.13
N THR A 89 -3.02 15.32 11.69
CA THR A 89 -3.99 15.46 12.79
C THR A 89 -3.35 16.11 14.01
N TRP A 90 -2.17 15.62 14.39
CA TRP A 90 -1.39 16.17 15.51
C TRP A 90 -1.02 17.65 15.30
N CYS A 91 -0.50 18.01 14.14
CA CYS A 91 -0.15 19.40 13.81
C CYS A 91 -1.40 20.31 13.82
N THR A 92 -2.53 19.82 13.34
CA THR A 92 -3.80 20.56 13.35
C THR A 92 -4.27 20.87 14.77
N TYR A 93 -4.15 19.89 15.67
CA TYR A 93 -4.51 20.00 17.09
C TYR A 93 -3.55 20.93 17.86
N THR A 94 -2.24 20.76 17.65
CA THR A 94 -1.19 21.48 18.41
C THR A 94 -0.75 22.81 17.79
N LYS A 95 -1.21 23.15 16.59
CA LYS A 95 -0.81 24.33 15.80
C LYS A 95 0.69 24.37 15.46
N GLN A 96 1.34 23.21 15.39
CA GLN A 96 2.73 23.09 14.95
C GLN A 96 2.83 23.04 13.42
N ASP A 97 3.97 23.50 12.88
CA ASP A 97 4.27 23.38 11.45
C ASP A 97 4.45 21.91 11.05
N PHE A 98 3.67 21.45 10.07
CA PHE A 98 3.69 20.05 9.64
C PHE A 98 5.01 19.62 9.02
N LEU A 99 5.66 20.49 8.22
CA LEU A 99 6.90 20.14 7.54
C LEU A 99 8.06 20.01 8.53
N GLN A 100 8.07 20.81 9.59
CA GLN A 100 9.02 20.68 10.68
C GLN A 100 8.85 19.36 11.44
N VAL A 101 7.61 18.96 11.75
CA VAL A 101 7.35 17.71 12.50
C VAL A 101 7.59 16.46 11.62
N ALA A 102 7.11 16.47 10.36
CA ALA A 102 7.20 15.32 9.46
C ALA A 102 8.57 15.17 8.77
N GLY A 103 9.37 16.24 8.71
CA GLY A 103 10.59 16.30 7.89
C GLY A 103 11.62 15.22 8.22
N GLY A 104 11.86 14.97 9.52
CA GLY A 104 12.77 13.92 9.98
C GLY A 104 12.33 12.53 9.52
N PHE A 105 11.05 12.20 9.75
CA PHE A 105 10.46 10.92 9.34
C PHE A 105 10.54 10.71 7.83
N VAL A 106 10.11 11.70 7.03
CA VAL A 106 10.11 11.59 5.56
C VAL A 106 11.53 11.42 5.02
N SER A 107 12.51 12.11 5.60
CA SER A 107 13.93 11.99 5.20
C SER A 107 14.46 10.58 5.45
N GLU A 108 14.23 10.02 6.64
CA GLU A 108 14.66 8.66 6.97
C GLU A 108 13.95 7.61 6.13
N PHE A 109 12.62 7.74 5.96
CA PHE A 109 11.85 6.82 5.12
C PHE A 109 12.35 6.82 3.66
N ARG A 110 12.69 8.00 3.12
CA ARG A 110 13.31 8.11 1.79
C ARG A 110 14.70 7.48 1.71
N LYS A 111 15.51 7.48 2.77
CA LYS A 111 16.82 6.81 2.75
C LYS A 111 16.67 5.29 2.70
N GLN A 112 15.69 4.76 3.43
CA GLN A 112 15.45 3.32 3.56
C GLN A 112 14.73 2.73 2.35
N HIS A 113 13.81 3.49 1.74
CA HIS A 113 12.94 3.03 0.65
C HIS A 113 13.12 3.79 -0.66
N GLY A 114 14.02 4.78 -0.68
CA GLY A 114 14.38 5.52 -1.86
C GLY A 114 15.13 4.64 -2.84
N ILE A 115 14.63 4.65 -4.07
CA ILE A 115 15.24 4.10 -5.27
C ILE A 115 16.76 4.34 -5.22
N ARG A 116 17.55 3.24 -5.21
CA ARG A 116 18.93 3.27 -5.72
C ARG A 116 18.92 4.15 -6.96
N GLY A 117 19.46 5.36 -6.87
CA GLY A 117 19.64 6.20 -8.04
C GLY A 117 20.32 5.33 -9.09
N ARG A 118 19.60 5.05 -10.18
CA ARG A 118 20.23 4.58 -11.41
C ARG A 118 21.40 5.52 -11.62
N HIS A 119 22.63 5.02 -11.54
CA HIS A 119 23.76 5.75 -12.08
C HIS A 119 23.44 5.98 -13.56
N GLY A 120 22.97 7.19 -13.82
CA GLY A 120 22.59 7.74 -15.12
C GLY A 120 22.85 9.22 -15.03
N ILE A 121 24.12 9.57 -14.82
CA ILE A 121 24.62 10.92 -15.03
C ILE A 121 24.44 11.19 -16.52
N THR A 122 23.29 11.75 -16.90
CA THR A 122 23.21 12.47 -18.17
C THR A 122 23.59 13.91 -17.85
N ARG A 123 24.90 14.16 -17.78
CA ARG A 123 25.43 15.50 -17.98
C ARG A 123 24.90 15.97 -19.33
N TYR A 124 23.95 16.90 -19.33
CA TYR A 124 23.71 17.72 -20.50
C TYR A 124 25.04 18.39 -20.82
N LYS A 125 25.72 17.89 -21.86
CA LYS A 125 26.80 18.63 -22.50
C LYS A 125 26.15 19.86 -23.10
N GLY A 126 26.38 21.01 -22.49
CA GLY A 126 26.24 22.29 -23.17
C GLY A 126 27.02 22.19 -24.48
N ARG A 127 26.32 22.42 -25.58
CA ARG A 127 26.95 22.62 -26.89
C ARG A 127 27.13 24.11 -27.05
N ALA A 128 28.39 24.50 -27.27
CA ALA A 128 28.81 25.80 -27.72
C ALA A 128 28.14 26.19 -29.04
#